data_AF-A0A4P9XP00-F1
#
_entry.id   AF-A0A4P9XP00-F1
#
_cell.length_a   1.000
_cell.length_b   1.000
_cell.length_c   1.000
_cell.angle_alpha   90.00
_cell.angle_beta   90.00
_cell.angle_gamma   90.00
#
_symmetry.space_group_name_H-M   'P 1'
#
loop_
_entity.id
_entity.type
_entity.pdbx_description
1 polymer ?
#
loop_
_entity_poly.entity_id
_entity_poly.type
_entity_poly.pdbx_seq_one_letter_code
_entity_poly.pdbx_strand_id
1 'polypeptide(L)'
;MSAIGIYLFRHVRTSQILVSWKRTLTPKHLEQIQNVTQRPPRLRKDLWKPLVAAVGLEDQTARGLCQSILRVPATGPSDPEAFMKQPKKTRALQELDQTDDKVAALCKVLAHWQAKGKGRGREAPPVALYWDRLAYKDIPAERGLAWPDFVSHHALELRRGRLITNEELNTQSTVQKTA
;
A
#
# COMPACT_ATOMS: atom_id res chain seq x y z
N MET A 1 -9.82 15.43 12.01
CA MET A 1 -8.80 15.44 10.93
C MET A 1 -8.45 13.98 10.62
N SER A 2 -8.21 13.61 9.36
CA SER A 2 -7.94 12.20 9.00
C SER A 2 -6.54 11.80 9.46
N ALA A 3 -6.35 10.57 9.93
CA ALA A 3 -5.02 10.06 10.26
C ALA A 3 -4.07 10.19 9.05
N ILE A 4 -2.88 10.74 9.31
CA ILE A 4 -1.83 10.92 8.32
C ILE A 4 -1.11 9.58 8.15
N GLY A 5 -0.90 9.18 6.91
CA GLY A 5 -0.47 7.81 6.63
C GLY A 5 -0.31 7.50 5.15
N ILE A 6 -0.06 6.23 4.85
CA ILE A 6 0.00 5.68 3.49
C ILE A 6 -1.22 4.80 3.28
N TYR A 7 -1.91 4.97 2.18
CA TYR A 7 -3.12 4.25 1.82
C TYR A 7 -2.91 3.59 0.47
N LEU A 8 -3.02 2.27 0.43
CA LEU A 8 -3.02 1.50 -0.81
C LEU A 8 -4.46 1.18 -1.16
N PHE A 9 -4.86 1.46 -2.39
CA PHE A 9 -6.20 1.19 -2.92
C PHE A 9 -6.10 0.17 -4.03
N ARG A 10 -6.84 -0.93 -3.90
CA ARG A 10 -6.92 -1.99 -4.90
C ARG A 10 -8.13 -1.79 -5.81
N HIS A 11 -7.90 -1.95 -7.11
CA HIS A 11 -8.96 -2.08 -8.08
C HIS A 11 -9.65 -3.44 -7.94
N VAL A 12 -10.98 -3.46 -7.77
CA VAL A 12 -11.73 -4.67 -7.40
C VAL A 12 -11.66 -5.78 -8.46
N ARG A 13 -11.45 -5.43 -9.74
CA ARG A 13 -11.44 -6.40 -10.86
C ARG A 13 -10.06 -6.80 -11.35
N THR A 14 -9.13 -5.86 -11.36
CA THR A 14 -7.80 -6.03 -11.99
C THR A 14 -6.69 -6.15 -10.95
N SER A 15 -6.99 -5.94 -9.67
CA SER A 15 -6.00 -5.93 -8.59
C SER A 15 -4.84 -4.94 -8.75
N GLN A 16 -4.96 -3.97 -9.67
CA GLN A 16 -4.04 -2.83 -9.75
C GLN A 16 -4.10 -2.03 -8.45
N ILE A 17 -2.96 -1.50 -8.03
CA ILE A 17 -2.82 -0.77 -6.77
C ILE A 17 -2.49 0.70 -7.03
N LEU A 18 -3.24 1.59 -6.41
CA LEU A 18 -2.90 3.02 -6.32
C LEU A 18 -2.42 3.34 -4.90
N VAL A 19 -1.35 4.11 -4.81
CA VAL A 19 -0.74 4.53 -3.53
C VAL A 19 -1.06 6.00 -3.29
N SER A 20 -1.56 6.35 -2.11
CA SER A 20 -1.84 7.73 -1.71
C SER A 20 -1.36 7.99 -0.29
N TRP A 21 -0.92 9.20 0.01
CA TRP A 21 -0.72 9.63 1.41
C TRP A 21 -1.99 10.24 2.01
N LYS A 22 -3.07 10.31 1.23
CA LYS A 22 -4.40 10.76 1.68
C LYS A 22 -5.35 9.58 1.68
N ARG A 23 -6.34 9.65 2.56
CA ARG A 23 -7.43 8.66 2.64
C ARG A 23 -8.38 8.69 1.43
N THR A 24 -8.18 9.62 0.51
CA THR A 24 -9.01 9.82 -0.69
C THR A 24 -8.16 9.75 -1.95
N LEU A 25 -8.71 9.09 -2.97
CA LEU A 25 -8.12 9.08 -4.30
C LEU A 25 -8.56 10.30 -5.12
N THR A 26 -7.62 10.83 -5.88
CA THR A 26 -7.85 11.89 -6.88
C THR A 26 -7.48 11.37 -8.27
N PRO A 27 -8.02 11.95 -9.36
CA PRO A 27 -7.73 11.49 -10.73
C PRO A 27 -6.23 11.41 -11.07
N LYS A 28 -5.40 12.30 -10.50
CA LYS A 28 -3.94 12.29 -10.68
C LYS A 28 -3.27 10.98 -10.25
N HIS A 29 -3.88 10.22 -9.34
CA HIS A 29 -3.33 8.92 -8.93
C HIS A 29 -3.33 7.91 -10.08
N LEU A 30 -4.22 8.05 -11.08
CA LEU A 30 -4.20 7.17 -12.25
C LEU A 30 -2.92 7.30 -13.08
N GLU A 31 -2.20 8.42 -12.96
CA GLU A 31 -0.91 8.62 -13.63
C GLU A 31 0.18 7.64 -13.14
N GLN A 32 -0.02 7.01 -11.97
CA GLN A 32 0.84 5.94 -11.46
C GLN A 32 0.84 4.70 -12.38
N ILE A 33 -0.24 4.49 -13.14
CA ILE A 33 -0.33 3.39 -14.11
C ILE A 33 0.33 3.88 -15.40
N GLN A 34 1.60 3.55 -15.61
CA GLN A 34 2.39 4.05 -16.73
C GLN A 34 1.83 3.61 -18.10
N ASN A 35 1.35 2.37 -18.20
CA ASN A 35 0.76 1.87 -19.44
C ASN A 35 -0.63 2.47 -19.65
N VAL A 36 -0.74 3.40 -20.60
CA VAL A 36 -1.97 4.12 -20.95
C VAL A 36 -3.09 3.16 -21.37
N THR A 37 -2.77 2.05 -22.03
CA THR A 37 -3.78 1.07 -22.47
C THR A 37 -4.43 0.32 -21.30
N GLN A 38 -3.71 0.19 -20.19
CA GLN A 38 -4.16 -0.47 -18.96
C GLN A 38 -4.72 0.53 -17.94
N ARG A 39 -4.56 1.84 -18.18
CA ARG A 39 -5.02 2.90 -17.31
C ARG A 39 -6.52 3.14 -17.52
N PRO A 40 -7.35 3.06 -16.46
CA PRO A 40 -8.76 3.43 -16.59
C PRO A 40 -8.91 4.90 -17.05
N PRO A 41 -9.86 5.21 -17.95
CA PRO A 41 -10.02 6.57 -18.48
C PRO A 41 -10.50 7.57 -17.42
N ARG A 42 -11.19 7.10 -16.38
CA ARG A 42 -11.67 7.92 -15.27
C ARG A 42 -11.62 7.15 -13.96
N LEU A 43 -11.41 7.89 -12.87
CA LEU A 43 -11.40 7.32 -11.53
C LEU A 43 -12.83 7.01 -11.06
N ARG A 44 -13.25 5.76 -11.20
CA ARG A 44 -14.53 5.24 -10.72
C ARG A 44 -14.42 4.78 -9.26
N LYS A 45 -14.84 5.62 -8.31
CA LYS A 45 -14.71 5.37 -6.85
C LYS A 45 -15.30 4.03 -6.39
N ASP A 46 -16.26 3.47 -7.12
CA ASP A 46 -16.88 2.19 -6.83
C ASP A 46 -15.97 0.97 -7.11
N LEU A 47 -15.00 1.14 -8.01
CA LEU A 47 -14.08 0.07 -8.40
C LEU A 47 -12.78 0.07 -7.59
N TRP A 48 -12.58 1.05 -6.71
CA TRP A 48 -11.40 1.16 -5.87
C TRP A 48 -11.79 0.98 -4.42
N LYS A 49 -11.11 0.06 -3.74
CA LYS A 49 -11.29 -0.16 -2.30
C LYS A 49 -9.95 -0.08 -1.57
N PRO A 50 -9.92 0.36 -0.31
CA PRO A 50 -8.71 0.27 0.51
C PRO A 50 -8.23 -1.17 0.59
N LEU A 51 -6.93 -1.37 0.41
CA LEU A 51 -6.22 -2.64 0.63
C LEU A 51 -5.57 -2.63 2.02
N VAL A 52 -4.79 -1.58 2.28
CA VAL A 52 -4.11 -1.36 3.55
C VAL A 52 -4.01 0.13 3.84
N ALA A 53 -4.17 0.50 5.11
CA ALA A 53 -3.86 1.82 5.63
C ALA A 53 -2.72 1.72 6.64
N ALA A 54 -1.60 2.39 6.37
CA ALA A 54 -0.48 2.54 7.29
C ALA A 54 -0.57 3.89 7.98
N VAL A 55 -0.64 3.93 9.31
CA VAL A 55 -0.74 5.15 10.11
C VAL A 55 0.33 5.21 11.20
N GLY A 56 0.46 6.37 11.85
CA GLY A 56 1.59 6.66 12.75
C GLY A 56 2.76 7.34 12.05
N LEU A 57 2.53 7.90 10.86
CA LEU A 57 3.54 8.56 10.05
C LEU A 57 3.30 10.07 10.00
N GLU A 58 4.39 10.85 10.06
CA GLU A 58 4.36 12.28 9.76
C GLU A 58 4.08 12.53 8.26
N ASP A 59 3.47 13.66 7.91
CA ASP A 59 3.02 13.94 6.53
C ASP A 59 4.17 13.94 5.51
N GLN A 60 5.31 14.54 5.84
CA GLN A 60 6.49 14.55 4.96
C GLN A 60 7.04 13.13 4.76
N THR A 61 7.12 12.36 5.84
CA THR A 61 7.58 10.97 5.82
C THR A 61 6.63 10.11 4.99
N ALA A 62 5.31 10.20 5.20
CA ALA A 62 4.31 9.47 4.43
C ALA A 62 4.42 9.76 2.93
N ARG A 63 4.58 11.03 2.53
CA ARG A 63 4.79 11.41 1.12
C ARG A 63 6.06 10.79 0.53
N GLY A 64 7.18 10.85 1.27
CA GLY A 64 8.45 10.28 0.84
C GLY A 64 8.39 8.75 0.70
N LEU A 65 7.72 8.08 1.63
CA LEU A 65 7.53 6.62 1.58
C LEU A 65 6.59 6.22 0.44
N CYS A 66 5.49 6.96 0.19
CA CYS A 66 4.64 6.76 -0.99
C CYS A 66 5.44 6.78 -2.29
N GLN A 67 6.30 7.79 -2.47
CA GLN A 67 7.18 7.89 -3.64
C GLN A 67 8.17 6.72 -3.71
N SER A 68 8.69 6.29 -2.57
CA SER A 68 9.61 5.14 -2.49
C SER A 68 8.93 3.84 -2.91
N ILE A 69 7.68 3.60 -2.48
CA ILE A 69 6.86 2.43 -2.87
C ILE A 69 6.59 2.41 -4.38
N LEU A 70 6.36 3.58 -4.97
CA LEU A 70 6.14 3.69 -6.42
C LEU A 70 7.40 3.39 -7.23
N ARG A 71 8.59 3.67 -6.67
CA ARG A 71 9.89 3.41 -7.31
C ARG A 71 10.37 1.96 -7.19
N VAL A 72 9.80 1.17 -6.28
CA VAL A 72 10.14 -0.27 -6.19
C VAL A 72 9.64 -0.95 -7.47
N PRO A 73 10.54 -1.59 -8.25
CA PRO A 73 10.14 -2.30 -9.46
C PRO A 73 9.26 -3.51 -9.11
N ALA A 74 8.33 -3.83 -10.02
CA ALA A 74 7.53 -5.05 -9.95
C ALA A 74 8.45 -6.27 -9.97
N THR A 75 8.07 -7.32 -9.23
CA THR A 75 8.81 -8.58 -9.30
C THR A 75 8.32 -9.30 -10.54
N GLY A 76 9.24 -9.71 -11.42
CA GLY A 76 8.87 -10.50 -12.60
C GLY A 76 8.20 -11.82 -12.21
N PRO A 77 7.59 -12.53 -13.17
CA PRO A 77 7.03 -13.85 -12.92
C PRO A 77 8.11 -14.80 -12.39
N SER A 78 7.77 -15.63 -11.40
CA SER A 78 8.68 -16.60 -10.80
C SER A 78 9.25 -17.60 -11.82
N ASP A 79 8.45 -17.97 -12.82
CA ASP A 79 8.85 -18.77 -13.97
C ASP A 79 8.52 -18.01 -15.28
N PRO A 80 9.50 -17.29 -15.85
CA PRO A 80 9.31 -16.55 -17.09
C PRO A 80 8.94 -17.44 -18.29
N GLU A 81 9.44 -18.67 -18.36
CA GLU A 81 9.17 -19.58 -19.48
C GLU A 81 7.74 -20.10 -19.45
N ALA A 82 7.29 -20.58 -18.29
CA ALA A 82 5.91 -21.01 -18.11
C ALA A 82 4.95 -19.85 -18.31
N PHE A 83 5.31 -18.65 -17.84
CA PHE A 83 4.52 -17.44 -18.08
C PHE A 83 4.37 -17.16 -19.58
N MET A 84 5.45 -17.17 -20.35
CA MET A 84 5.39 -16.88 -21.80
C MET A 84 4.59 -17.90 -22.61
N LYS A 85 4.53 -19.16 -22.15
CA LYS A 85 3.70 -20.22 -22.74
C LYS A 85 2.19 -20.01 -22.53
N GLN A 86 1.78 -19.15 -21.60
CA GLN A 86 0.37 -18.89 -21.33
C GLN A 86 -0.32 -18.03 -22.40
N PRO A 87 -1.65 -18.20 -22.60
CA PRO A 87 -2.44 -17.32 -23.46
C PRO A 87 -2.30 -15.84 -23.06
N LYS A 88 -2.22 -14.95 -24.06
CA LYS A 88 -2.05 -13.49 -23.85
C LYS A 88 -3.08 -12.90 -22.88
N LYS A 89 -4.34 -13.37 -22.93
CA LYS A 89 -5.42 -12.89 -22.06
C LYS A 89 -5.16 -13.19 -20.58
N THR A 90 -4.64 -14.38 -20.27
CA THR A 90 -4.32 -14.80 -18.90
C THR A 90 -3.13 -14.02 -18.37
N ARG A 91 -2.06 -13.91 -19.16
CA ARG A 91 -0.89 -13.09 -18.84
C ARG A 91 -1.26 -11.65 -18.54
N ALA A 92 -2.08 -11.03 -19.39
CA ALA A 92 -2.50 -9.65 -19.21
C ALA A 92 -3.24 -9.43 -17.89
N LEU A 93 -4.00 -10.41 -17.38
CA LEU A 93 -4.64 -10.29 -16.07
C LEU A 93 -3.63 -10.42 -14.92
N GLN A 94 -2.64 -11.30 -15.05
CA GLN A 94 -1.57 -11.44 -14.06
C GLN A 94 -0.66 -10.21 -14.01
N GLU A 95 -0.32 -9.63 -15.16
CA GLU A 95 0.46 -8.38 -15.26
C GLU A 95 -0.23 -7.18 -14.59
N LEU A 96 -1.56 -7.21 -14.51
CA LEU A 96 -2.33 -6.17 -13.86
C LEU A 96 -2.40 -6.34 -12.34
N ASP A 97 -2.26 -7.57 -11.83
CA ASP A 97 -2.29 -7.81 -10.40
C ASP A 97 -0.99 -7.32 -9.76
N GLN A 98 -1.12 -6.26 -8.97
CA GLN A 98 0.01 -5.60 -8.31
C GLN A 98 -0.05 -5.78 -6.80
N THR A 99 -0.96 -6.62 -6.30
CA THR A 99 -1.22 -6.76 -4.86
C THR A 99 0.05 -7.16 -4.14
N ASP A 100 0.64 -8.28 -4.54
CA ASP A 100 1.77 -8.86 -3.82
C ASP A 100 3.02 -7.99 -3.93
N ASP A 101 3.26 -7.44 -5.13
CA ASP A 101 4.38 -6.56 -5.39
C ASP A 101 4.31 -5.29 -4.56
N LYS A 102 3.14 -4.66 -4.44
CA LYS A 102 3.00 -3.43 -3.64
C LYS A 102 3.00 -3.68 -2.14
N VAL A 103 2.51 -4.82 -1.69
CA VAL A 103 2.63 -5.23 -0.28
C VAL A 103 4.09 -5.52 0.07
N ALA A 104 4.81 -6.25 -0.77
CA ALA A 104 6.24 -6.49 -0.60
C ALA A 104 7.05 -5.19 -0.67
N ALA A 105 6.71 -4.28 -1.59
CA ALA A 105 7.33 -2.97 -1.69
C ALA A 105 7.12 -2.12 -0.42
N LEU A 106 5.91 -2.13 0.15
CA LEU A 106 5.63 -1.47 1.42
C LEU A 106 6.53 -2.00 2.54
N CYS A 107 6.64 -3.33 2.67
CA CYS A 107 7.54 -3.97 3.63
C CYS A 107 9.00 -3.54 3.45
N LYS A 108 9.53 -3.63 2.22
CA LYS A 108 10.91 -3.22 1.88
C LYS A 108 11.18 -1.76 2.22
N VAL A 109 10.24 -0.87 1.89
CA VAL A 109 10.38 0.57 2.11
C VAL A 109 10.38 0.90 3.61
N LEU A 110 9.52 0.25 4.40
CA LEU A 110 9.51 0.44 5.86
C LEU A 110 10.78 -0.12 6.52
N ALA A 111 11.27 -1.29 6.08
CA ALA A 111 12.52 -1.85 6.57
C ALA A 111 13.73 -0.95 6.25
N HIS A 112 13.79 -0.43 5.01
CA HIS A 112 14.85 0.50 4.61
C HIS A 112 14.80 1.81 5.40
N TRP A 113 13.59 2.32 5.66
CA TRP A 113 13.39 3.51 6.49
C TRP A 113 13.89 3.29 7.93
N GLN A 114 13.63 2.13 8.53
CA GLN A 114 14.17 1.74 9.84
C GLN A 114 15.70 1.71 9.85
N ALA A 115 16.31 1.05 8.86
CA ALA A 115 17.76 0.93 8.75
C ALA A 115 18.44 2.31 8.64
N LYS A 116 17.85 3.22 7.86
CA LYS A 116 18.32 4.60 7.72
C LYS A 116 18.16 5.41 9.02
N GLY A 117 17.10 5.17 9.79
CA GLY A 117 16.89 5.76 11.11
C GLY A 117 17.94 5.30 12.12
N LYS A 118 18.15 3.98 12.23
CA LYS A 118 19.16 3.37 13.10
C LYS A 118 20.57 3.89 12.83
N GLY A 119 20.95 4.02 11.56
CA GLY A 119 22.24 4.63 11.16
C GLY A 119 22.42 6.09 11.56
N ARG A 120 21.34 6.79 11.96
CA ARG A 120 21.34 8.17 12.46
C ARG A 120 21.01 8.27 13.95
N GLY A 121 20.98 7.14 14.67
CA GLY A 121 20.59 7.09 16.09
C GLY A 121 19.14 7.47 16.37
N ARG A 122 18.25 7.39 15.37
CA ARG A 122 16.81 7.68 15.53
C ARG A 122 16.02 6.38 15.44
N GLU A 123 15.18 6.15 16.43
CA GLU A 123 14.21 5.06 16.38
C GLU A 123 13.04 5.45 15.46
N ALA A 124 12.54 4.48 14.69
CA ALA A 124 11.38 4.71 13.83
C ALA A 124 10.12 4.74 14.71
N PRO A 125 9.23 5.74 14.56
CA PRO A 125 7.97 5.74 15.30
C PRO A 125 7.12 4.52 14.94
N PRO A 126 6.27 4.06 15.88
CA PRO A 126 5.41 2.89 15.67
C PRO A 126 4.45 3.13 14.50
N VAL A 127 4.31 2.14 13.63
CA VAL A 127 3.42 2.18 12.46
C VAL A 127 2.38 1.07 12.59
N ALA A 128 1.11 1.43 12.48
CA ALA A 128 0.01 0.47 12.47
C ALA A 128 -0.51 0.27 11.05
N LEU A 129 -0.53 -0.98 10.59
CA LEU A 129 -1.06 -1.40 9.29
C LEU A 129 -2.44 -2.03 9.47
N TYR A 130 -3.45 -1.42 8.87
CA TYR A 130 -4.83 -1.91 8.89
C TYR A 130 -5.19 -2.54 7.55
N TRP A 131 -5.49 -3.83 7.53
CA TRP A 131 -5.65 -4.63 6.31
C TRP A 131 -7.11 -4.97 6.00
N ASP A 132 -7.53 -4.78 4.74
CA ASP A 132 -8.84 -5.26 4.26
C ASP A 132 -8.98 -6.79 4.42
N ARG A 133 -7.88 -7.52 4.22
CA ARG A 133 -7.77 -8.93 4.58
C ARG A 133 -6.47 -9.15 5.32
N LEU A 134 -6.56 -9.68 6.53
CA LEU A 134 -5.39 -9.83 7.40
C LEU A 134 -4.33 -10.76 6.79
N ALA A 135 -4.74 -11.75 5.98
CA ALA A 135 -3.83 -12.66 5.27
C ALA A 135 -2.82 -11.95 4.36
N TYR A 136 -3.10 -10.71 3.91
CA TYR A 136 -2.12 -9.96 3.11
C TYR A 136 -0.86 -9.57 3.89
N LYS A 137 -0.88 -9.61 5.22
CA LYS A 137 0.32 -9.40 6.02
C LYS A 137 1.36 -10.50 5.81
N ASP A 138 0.95 -11.68 5.34
CA ASP A 138 1.83 -12.85 5.22
C ASP A 138 2.59 -12.87 3.87
N ILE A 139 2.13 -12.10 2.87
CA ILE A 139 2.76 -11.99 1.53
C ILE A 139 4.28 -11.71 1.59
N PRO A 140 4.78 -10.76 2.41
CA PRO A 140 6.22 -10.50 2.44
C PRO A 140 7.03 -11.71 2.92
N ALA A 141 6.49 -12.51 3.84
CA ALA A 141 7.16 -13.71 4.35
C ALA A 141 7.34 -14.77 3.25
N GLU A 142 6.33 -14.95 2.39
CA GLU A 142 6.41 -15.84 1.20
C GLU A 142 7.52 -15.42 0.23
N ARG A 143 7.96 -14.17 0.30
CA ARG A 143 9.05 -13.59 -0.51
C ARG A 143 10.37 -13.45 0.26
N GLY A 144 10.50 -14.09 1.43
CA GLY A 144 11.70 -14.03 2.27
C GLY A 144 11.93 -12.65 2.91
N LEU A 145 10.89 -11.84 3.07
CA LEU A 145 10.94 -10.54 3.73
C LEU A 145 10.31 -10.63 5.11
N ALA A 146 10.86 -9.89 6.07
CA ALA A 146 10.30 -9.74 7.40
C ALA A 146 9.78 -8.30 7.60
N TRP A 147 8.61 -8.19 8.24
CA TRP A 147 8.13 -6.89 8.71
C TRP A 147 9.05 -6.36 9.82
N PRO A 148 9.34 -5.05 9.84
CA PRO A 148 10.09 -4.45 10.93
C PRO A 148 9.34 -4.49 12.27
N ASP A 149 10.08 -4.54 13.39
CA ASP A 149 9.52 -4.70 14.75
C ASP A 149 8.57 -3.57 15.18
N PHE A 150 8.71 -2.36 14.63
CA PHE A 150 7.86 -1.22 14.95
C PHE A 150 6.50 -1.26 14.22
N VAL A 151 6.28 -2.27 13.37
CA VAL A 151 5.06 -2.44 12.59
C VAL A 151 4.08 -3.36 13.34
N SER A 152 2.87 -2.87 13.56
CA SER A 152 1.75 -3.67 14.08
C SER A 152 0.68 -3.90 12.99
N HIS A 153 -0.05 -5.01 13.08
CA HIS A 153 -1.02 -5.43 12.07
C HIS A 153 -2.41 -5.57 12.68
N HIS A 154 -3.39 -4.93 12.04
CA HIS A 154 -4.78 -4.87 12.50
C HIS A 154 -5.75 -5.12 11.34
N ALA A 155 -7.00 -5.45 11.66
CA ALA A 155 -8.06 -5.56 10.66
C ALA A 155 -8.59 -4.16 10.29
N LEU A 156 -8.76 -3.92 8.99
CA LEU A 156 -9.42 -2.71 8.50
C LEU A 156 -10.92 -2.90 8.54
N GLU A 157 -11.60 -1.99 9.23
CA GLU A 157 -13.05 -1.97 9.30
C GLU A 157 -13.59 -1.11 8.15
N LEU A 158 -14.42 -1.73 7.30
CA LEU A 158 -14.94 -1.10 6.10
C LEU A 158 -16.48 -1.10 6.10
N ARG A 159 -17.09 0.07 6.17
CA ARG A 159 -18.52 0.23 5.88
C ARG A 159 -18.75 0.16 4.37
N ARG A 160 -19.69 -0.69 3.95
CA ARG A 160 -20.00 -0.97 2.53
C ARG A 160 -18.74 -1.37 1.72
N GLY A 161 -17.75 -2.00 2.38
CA GLY A 161 -16.53 -2.50 1.76
C GLY A 161 -15.59 -1.44 1.17
N ARG A 162 -15.78 -0.15 1.50
CA ARG A 162 -15.00 0.96 0.89
C ARG A 162 -14.69 2.11 1.84
N LEU A 163 -15.61 2.42 2.76
CA LEU A 163 -15.44 3.53 3.69
C LEU A 163 -14.76 3.01 4.95
N ILE A 164 -13.55 3.49 5.21
CA ILE A 164 -12.81 3.08 6.40
C ILE A 164 -13.48 3.66 7.64
N THR A 165 -13.83 2.80 8.60
CA THR A 165 -14.56 3.17 9.82
C THR A 165 -13.78 3.03 11.11
N ASN A 166 -12.59 2.43 11.10
CA ASN A 166 -11.76 2.30 12.31
C ASN A 166 -11.69 3.65 13.04
N GLU A 167 -12.13 3.66 14.30
CA GLU A 167 -12.18 4.86 15.11
C GLU A 167 -10.77 5.40 15.36
N GLU A 168 -9.77 4.54 15.49
CA GLU A 168 -8.39 4.97 15.71
C GLU A 168 -7.84 5.80 14.54
N LEU A 169 -8.32 5.55 13.32
CA LEU A 169 -7.96 6.31 12.11
C LEU A 169 -8.67 7.68 12.03
N ASN A 170 -9.66 7.92 12.88
CA ASN A 170 -10.40 9.18 12.97
C ASN A 170 -9.92 10.04 14.15
N THR A 171 -9.36 9.42 15.20
CA THR A 171 -9.17 10.05 16.53
C THR A 171 -7.74 10.55 16.81
N GLN A 172 -6.73 10.21 16.00
CA GLN A 172 -5.32 10.58 16.24
C GLN A 172 -4.97 12.09 16.11
N SER A 173 -5.95 13.01 16.16
CA SER A 173 -5.71 14.46 16.12
C SER A 173 -5.73 15.14 17.49
N THR A 174 -6.00 14.42 18.59
CA THR A 174 -6.27 15.06 19.89
C THR A 174 -5.07 15.09 20.85
N VAL A 175 -3.99 14.34 20.61
CA VAL A 175 -2.92 14.16 21.62
C VAL A 175 -1.75 15.16 21.48
N GLN A 176 -1.66 15.97 20.42
CA GLN A 176 -0.55 16.93 20.24
C GLN A 176 -0.85 18.37 20.72
N LYS A 177 -1.85 18.57 21.58
CA LYS A 177 -2.22 19.91 22.09
C LYS A 177 -2.25 20.01 23.62
N THR A 178 -1.30 19.36 24.29
CA THR A 178 -0.97 19.65 25.70
C THR A 178 0.48 19.23 25.97
N ALA A 179 1.41 20.14 25.69
CA ALA A 179 2.71 20.28 26.35
C ALA A 179 3.17 21.71 26.15
#